data_AF-A0A1A8QJB5-F1
#
_entry.id   AF-A0A1A8QJB5-F1
#
_cell.length_a   1.000
_cell.length_b   1.000
_cell.length_c   1.000
_cell.angle_alpha   90.00
_cell.angle_beta   90.00
_cell.angle_gamma   90.00
#
_symmetry.space_group_name_H-M   'P 1'
#
loop_
_entity.id
_entity.type
_entity.pdbx_description
1 polymer ?
#
loop_
_entity_poly.entity_id
_entity_poly.type
_entity_poly.pdbx_seq_one_letter_code
_entity_poly.pdbx_strand_id
1 'polypeptide(L)'
;NNSVYTNATVKLSLQFAVELADLLQHPAPKEWQEVAEHIEIPFDPEAQYHPEFDGYNQGQPVKQADTVMLGYPLGMPMSLKVRRNDLEAYEPVTDPKGPAMTWGMFAIGWLELGEAEKAQRLLEKCFKNIQGPFQVWSESSDGSGAVNFLTGMGGFLQAVLFGYTGFRVQKECLAFSPLLPDDICELCVRGVNYLGSQMDWLLRRDEVCIILREKPGNTKPHQLQVVLKSSGVKIPLMPGQPVTFPREPGCVSKIDSSSFCWPL
;
A
#
# COMPACT_ATOMS: atom_id res chain seq x y z
N ASN A 1 -4.27 -17.47 -20.60
CA ASN A 1 -3.13 -16.73 -21.19
C ASN A 1 -3.16 -15.30 -20.70
N ASN A 2 -2.01 -14.65 -20.55
CA ASN A 2 -1.90 -13.26 -20.12
C ASN A 2 -2.69 -12.94 -18.84
N SER A 3 -2.45 -13.69 -17.74
CA SER A 3 -2.96 -13.26 -16.43
C SER A 3 -2.43 -11.86 -16.14
N VAL A 4 -3.33 -10.92 -15.88
CA VAL A 4 -2.98 -9.50 -15.75
C VAL A 4 -2.02 -9.27 -14.59
N TYR A 5 -2.27 -9.89 -13.43
CA TYR A 5 -1.37 -9.78 -12.29
C TYR A 5 0.01 -10.38 -12.58
N THR A 6 0.05 -11.53 -13.27
CA THR A 6 1.30 -12.19 -13.66
C THR A 6 2.11 -11.30 -14.60
N ASN A 7 1.51 -10.82 -15.69
CA ASN A 7 2.21 -10.03 -16.70
C ASN A 7 2.65 -8.67 -16.13
N ALA A 8 1.83 -8.02 -15.30
CA ALA A 8 2.20 -6.78 -14.63
C ALA A 8 3.38 -6.97 -13.67
N THR A 9 3.40 -8.09 -12.93
CA THR A 9 4.53 -8.44 -12.05
C THR A 9 5.81 -8.66 -12.86
N VAL A 10 5.73 -9.35 -14.00
CA VAL A 10 6.88 -9.56 -14.90
C VAL A 10 7.41 -8.23 -15.42
N LYS A 11 6.51 -7.37 -15.93
CA LYS A 11 6.87 -6.03 -16.43
C LYS A 11 7.63 -5.22 -15.39
N LEU A 12 7.08 -5.07 -14.19
CA LEU A 12 7.69 -4.26 -13.13
C LEU A 12 9.00 -4.87 -12.61
N SER A 13 9.09 -6.20 -12.54
CA SER A 13 10.32 -6.88 -12.13
C SER A 13 11.46 -6.66 -13.13
N LEU A 14 11.18 -6.73 -14.43
CA LEU A 14 12.17 -6.48 -15.49
C LEU A 14 12.60 -5.01 -15.52
N GLN A 15 11.65 -4.07 -15.39
CA GLN A 15 11.97 -2.64 -15.28
C GLN A 15 12.86 -2.35 -14.08
N PHE A 16 12.54 -2.92 -12.91
CA PHE A 16 13.36 -2.76 -11.72
C PHE A 16 14.75 -3.38 -11.88
N ALA A 17 14.87 -4.55 -12.53
CA ALA A 17 16.16 -5.17 -12.79
C ALA A 17 17.05 -4.32 -13.71
N VAL A 18 16.47 -3.69 -14.73
CA VAL A 18 17.18 -2.75 -15.62
C VAL A 18 17.61 -1.49 -14.85
N GLU A 19 16.73 -0.89 -14.05
CA GLU A 19 17.07 0.28 -13.21
C GLU A 19 18.20 -0.07 -12.23
N LEU A 20 18.12 -1.22 -11.57
CA LEU A 20 19.15 -1.65 -10.62
C LEU A 20 20.49 -1.93 -11.30
N ALA A 21 20.49 -2.53 -12.48
CA ALA A 21 21.70 -2.77 -13.25
C ALA A 21 22.40 -1.45 -13.61
N ASP A 22 21.65 -0.43 -14.04
CA ASP A 22 22.17 0.92 -14.31
C ASP A 22 22.79 1.56 -13.05
N LEU A 23 22.08 1.49 -11.91
CA LEU A 23 22.58 2.00 -10.62
C LEU A 23 23.89 1.31 -10.16
N LEU A 24 24.01 0.02 -10.42
CA LEU A 24 25.20 -0.78 -10.09
C LEU A 24 26.29 -0.70 -11.16
N GLN A 25 26.09 0.06 -12.24
CA GLN A 25 26.99 0.16 -13.39
C GLN A 25 27.28 -1.22 -14.01
N HIS A 26 26.27 -2.09 -14.03
CA HIS A 26 26.32 -3.43 -14.62
C HIS A 26 25.47 -3.48 -15.89
N PRO A 27 25.90 -4.15 -16.97
CA PRO A 27 25.07 -4.31 -18.16
C PRO A 27 23.82 -5.15 -17.86
N ALA A 28 22.65 -4.68 -18.31
CA ALA A 28 21.43 -5.47 -18.38
C ALA A 28 21.24 -6.05 -19.80
N PRO A 29 20.77 -7.31 -19.94
CA PRO A 29 20.31 -7.84 -21.22
C PRO A 29 19.22 -6.94 -21.83
N LYS A 30 19.32 -6.65 -23.14
CA LYS A 30 18.35 -5.77 -23.84
C LYS A 30 16.95 -6.38 -23.87
N GLU A 31 16.90 -7.70 -23.92
CA GLU A 31 15.69 -8.50 -23.95
C GLU A 31 14.81 -8.24 -22.71
N TRP A 32 15.39 -7.87 -21.57
CA TRP A 32 14.61 -7.53 -20.37
C TRP A 32 13.77 -6.27 -20.59
N GLN A 33 14.38 -5.23 -21.14
CA GLN A 33 13.68 -3.99 -21.46
C GLN A 33 12.66 -4.23 -22.57
N GLU A 34 13.04 -4.95 -23.63
CA GLU A 34 12.16 -5.27 -24.75
C GLU A 34 10.91 -6.02 -24.29
N VAL A 35 11.05 -7.05 -23.44
CA VAL A 35 9.90 -7.78 -22.89
C VAL A 35 9.05 -6.87 -21.99
N ALA A 36 9.65 -6.07 -21.12
CA ALA A 36 8.90 -5.19 -20.22
C ALA A 36 8.07 -4.13 -20.97
N GLU A 37 8.56 -3.66 -22.11
CA GLU A 37 7.87 -2.68 -22.96
C GLU A 37 6.70 -3.29 -23.75
N HIS A 38 6.81 -4.55 -24.15
CA HIS A 38 5.87 -5.17 -25.10
C HIS A 38 4.99 -6.27 -24.48
N ILE A 39 5.22 -6.68 -23.23
CA ILE A 39 4.36 -7.67 -22.58
C ILE A 39 2.93 -7.13 -22.44
N GLU A 40 1.97 -7.94 -22.88
CA GLU A 40 0.54 -7.60 -22.87
C GLU A 40 0.04 -7.44 -21.44
N ILE A 41 -0.64 -6.33 -21.16
CA ILE A 41 -1.38 -6.12 -19.91
C ILE A 41 -2.86 -6.00 -20.31
N PRO A 42 -3.69 -7.05 -20.08
CA PRO A 42 -5.10 -7.00 -20.45
C PRO A 42 -5.79 -5.73 -19.94
N PHE A 43 -6.37 -4.98 -20.87
CA PHE A 43 -7.08 -3.74 -20.56
C PHE A 43 -8.25 -3.54 -21.51
N ASP A 44 -9.42 -3.26 -20.96
CA ASP A 44 -10.61 -2.90 -21.71
C ASP A 44 -10.72 -1.35 -21.79
N PRO A 45 -10.53 -0.74 -22.97
CA PRO A 45 -10.56 0.71 -23.10
C PRO A 45 -11.98 1.29 -23.03
N GLU A 46 -13.03 0.52 -23.27
CA GLU A 46 -14.41 1.01 -23.21
C GLU A 46 -14.91 1.01 -21.75
N ALA A 47 -14.76 -0.13 -21.08
CA ALA A 47 -15.13 -0.28 -19.67
C ALA A 47 -14.09 0.31 -18.70
N GLN A 48 -12.89 0.62 -19.18
CA GLN A 48 -11.81 1.24 -18.40
C GLN A 48 -11.45 0.41 -17.15
N TYR A 49 -11.24 -0.89 -17.33
CA TYR A 49 -10.81 -1.83 -16.28
C TYR A 49 -9.88 -2.88 -16.88
N HIS A 50 -9.24 -3.67 -16.02
CA HIS A 50 -8.36 -4.76 -16.43
C HIS A 50 -9.08 -6.12 -16.32
N PRO A 51 -9.30 -6.85 -17.43
CA PRO A 51 -9.70 -8.26 -17.38
C PRO A 51 -8.64 -9.13 -16.69
N GLU A 52 -9.04 -10.19 -15.97
CA GLU A 52 -8.11 -11.03 -15.19
C GLU A 52 -7.12 -11.77 -16.10
N PHE A 53 -7.56 -12.12 -17.31
CA PHE A 53 -6.79 -12.78 -18.35
C PHE A 53 -7.49 -12.62 -19.72
N ASP A 54 -6.82 -13.00 -20.81
CA ASP A 54 -7.41 -12.96 -22.15
C ASP A 54 -8.70 -13.78 -22.26
N GLY A 55 -9.79 -13.13 -22.66
CA GLY A 55 -11.10 -13.77 -22.79
C GLY A 55 -11.86 -13.95 -21.48
N TYR A 56 -11.39 -13.34 -20.38
CA TYR A 56 -12.18 -13.22 -19.15
C TYR A 56 -13.48 -12.46 -19.45
N ASN A 57 -14.61 -13.02 -19.06
CA ASN A 57 -15.91 -12.35 -19.19
C ASN A 57 -16.25 -11.66 -17.87
N GLN A 58 -16.49 -10.35 -17.92
CA GLN A 58 -16.87 -9.59 -16.72
C GLN A 58 -18.07 -10.23 -16.04
N GLY A 59 -17.98 -10.43 -14.73
CA GLY A 59 -19.02 -11.10 -13.94
C GLY A 59 -18.73 -12.59 -13.65
N GLN A 60 -17.70 -13.17 -14.25
CA GLN A 60 -17.27 -14.53 -13.89
C GLN A 60 -16.75 -14.58 -12.45
N PRO A 61 -17.11 -15.63 -11.67
CA PRO A 61 -16.62 -15.75 -10.30
C PRO A 61 -15.09 -15.90 -10.24
N VAL A 62 -14.46 -15.18 -9.31
CA VAL A 62 -13.02 -15.30 -9.02
C VAL A 62 -12.81 -15.84 -7.62
N LYS A 63 -11.78 -16.67 -7.43
CA LYS A 63 -11.52 -17.31 -6.13
C LYS A 63 -11.03 -16.31 -5.07
N GLN A 64 -10.17 -15.38 -5.47
CA GLN A 64 -9.44 -14.49 -4.55
C GLN A 64 -8.95 -13.23 -5.27
N ALA A 65 -8.31 -12.33 -4.53
CA ALA A 65 -7.71 -11.13 -5.12
C ALA A 65 -6.63 -11.49 -6.17
N ASP A 66 -6.80 -10.96 -7.38
CA ASP A 66 -5.83 -11.05 -8.50
C ASP A 66 -5.65 -9.66 -9.11
N THR A 67 -6.54 -9.23 -10.03
CA THR A 67 -6.48 -7.92 -10.69
C THR A 67 -6.47 -6.75 -9.70
N VAL A 68 -7.21 -6.86 -8.60
CA VAL A 68 -7.25 -5.79 -7.59
C VAL A 68 -5.91 -5.58 -6.88
N MET A 69 -4.97 -6.51 -7.02
CA MET A 69 -3.61 -6.39 -6.48
C MET A 69 -2.67 -5.56 -7.38
N LEU A 70 -3.11 -5.15 -8.58
CA LEU A 70 -2.35 -4.24 -9.45
C LEU A 70 -2.09 -2.88 -8.78
N GLY A 71 -3.05 -2.36 -8.00
CA GLY A 71 -2.87 -1.14 -7.22
C GLY A 71 -1.98 -1.34 -5.99
N TYR A 72 -2.42 -2.17 -5.05
CA TYR A 72 -1.61 -2.60 -3.90
C TYR A 72 -1.59 -4.14 -3.83
N PRO A 73 -0.43 -4.78 -3.64
CA PRO A 73 0.86 -4.18 -3.29
C PRO A 73 1.70 -3.75 -4.50
N LEU A 74 1.27 -4.05 -5.73
CA LEU A 74 2.13 -3.95 -6.91
C LEU A 74 2.48 -2.50 -7.28
N GLY A 75 1.62 -1.54 -6.97
CA GLY A 75 1.87 -0.11 -7.21
C GLY A 75 1.82 0.27 -8.69
N MET A 76 1.10 -0.49 -9.53
CA MET A 76 1.02 -0.22 -10.95
C MET A 76 0.33 1.12 -11.21
N PRO A 77 0.95 2.05 -11.97
CA PRO A 77 0.33 3.33 -12.28
C PRO A 77 -0.97 3.14 -13.06
N MET A 78 -2.06 3.71 -12.54
CA MET A 78 -3.37 3.74 -13.20
C MET A 78 -4.18 4.96 -12.74
N SER A 79 -5.22 5.31 -13.51
CA SER A 79 -6.12 6.39 -13.11
C SER A 79 -7.03 5.96 -11.95
N LEU A 80 -7.51 6.92 -11.15
CA LEU A 80 -8.50 6.64 -10.09
C LEU A 80 -9.78 5.99 -10.63
N LYS A 81 -10.16 6.32 -11.87
CA LYS A 81 -11.30 5.71 -12.56
C LYS A 81 -11.06 4.22 -12.82
N VAL A 82 -9.91 3.87 -13.39
CA VAL A 82 -9.54 2.47 -13.65
C VAL A 82 -9.42 1.70 -12.35
N ARG A 83 -8.78 2.28 -11.32
CA ARG A 83 -8.66 1.67 -10.00
C ARG A 83 -10.02 1.37 -9.38
N ARG A 84 -10.97 2.30 -9.48
CA ARG A 84 -12.37 2.10 -9.03
C ARG A 84 -13.05 1.00 -9.83
N ASN A 85 -12.96 1.05 -11.16
CA ASN A 85 -13.61 0.08 -12.02
C ASN A 85 -13.10 -1.35 -11.79
N ASP A 86 -11.80 -1.54 -11.57
CA ASP A 86 -11.23 -2.84 -11.18
C ASP A 86 -11.88 -3.36 -9.88
N LEU A 87 -11.94 -2.52 -8.84
CA LEU A 87 -12.53 -2.94 -7.56
C LEU A 87 -14.03 -3.24 -7.68
N GLU A 88 -14.78 -2.42 -8.44
CA GLU A 88 -16.23 -2.62 -8.67
C GLU A 88 -16.52 -3.87 -9.51
N ALA A 89 -15.64 -4.20 -10.48
CA ALA A 89 -15.80 -5.38 -11.32
C ALA A 89 -15.57 -6.68 -10.55
N TYR A 90 -14.57 -6.73 -9.65
CA TYR A 90 -14.16 -7.97 -8.99
C TYR A 90 -14.76 -8.19 -7.60
N GLU A 91 -15.05 -7.15 -6.81
CA GLU A 91 -15.58 -7.32 -5.45
C GLU A 91 -16.87 -8.17 -5.39
N PRO A 92 -17.90 -7.94 -6.23
CA PRO A 92 -19.16 -8.69 -6.13
C PRO A 92 -19.07 -10.14 -6.61
N VAL A 93 -18.04 -10.48 -7.39
CA VAL A 93 -17.85 -11.82 -7.98
C VAL A 93 -16.73 -12.62 -7.33
N THR A 94 -16.06 -12.02 -6.33
CA THR A 94 -15.05 -12.70 -5.53
C THR A 94 -15.73 -13.66 -4.55
N ASP A 95 -15.26 -14.91 -4.49
CA ASP A 95 -15.80 -15.95 -3.63
C ASP A 95 -15.83 -15.48 -2.16
N PRO A 96 -17.03 -15.39 -1.52
CA PRO A 96 -17.14 -15.02 -0.11
C PRO A 96 -16.50 -16.00 0.86
N LYS A 97 -16.22 -17.23 0.41
CA LYS A 97 -15.49 -18.26 1.14
C LYS A 97 -14.03 -18.38 0.68
N GLY A 98 -13.58 -17.50 -0.21
CA GLY A 98 -12.20 -17.43 -0.64
C GLY A 98 -11.23 -17.08 0.51
N PRO A 99 -9.91 -17.19 0.28
CA PRO A 99 -8.91 -17.04 1.32
C PRO A 99 -8.95 -15.68 2.02
N ALA A 100 -8.77 -15.71 3.35
CA ALA A 100 -8.89 -14.57 4.28
C ALA A 100 -8.11 -13.29 3.91
N MET A 101 -7.05 -13.39 3.11
CA MET A 101 -6.24 -12.22 2.69
C MET A 101 -7.00 -11.28 1.74
N THR A 102 -7.95 -11.82 0.98
CA THR A 102 -8.59 -11.17 -0.17
C THR A 102 -9.27 -9.88 0.23
N TRP A 103 -10.04 -9.91 1.32
CA TRP A 103 -10.80 -8.74 1.79
C TRP A 103 -9.89 -7.61 2.29
N GLY A 104 -8.71 -7.94 2.82
CA GLY A 104 -7.69 -6.94 3.15
C GLY A 104 -7.18 -6.19 1.91
N MET A 105 -6.97 -6.88 0.79
CA MET A 105 -6.53 -6.24 -0.47
C MET A 105 -7.59 -5.32 -1.06
N PHE A 106 -8.86 -5.74 -1.05
CA PHE A 106 -9.96 -4.86 -1.45
C PHE A 106 -10.10 -3.66 -0.50
N ALA A 107 -10.00 -3.87 0.82
CA ALA A 107 -10.08 -2.77 1.79
C ALA A 107 -9.00 -1.70 1.52
N ILE A 108 -7.76 -2.10 1.26
CA ILE A 108 -6.69 -1.17 0.88
C ILE A 108 -7.03 -0.43 -0.40
N GLY A 109 -7.53 -1.13 -1.43
CA GLY A 109 -7.93 -0.49 -2.69
C GLY A 109 -9.03 0.55 -2.52
N TRP A 110 -10.01 0.30 -1.67
CA TRP A 110 -11.06 1.28 -1.36
C TRP A 110 -10.53 2.47 -0.54
N LEU A 111 -9.60 2.24 0.38
CA LEU A 111 -8.92 3.32 1.12
C LEU A 111 -8.12 4.23 0.18
N GLU A 112 -7.46 3.67 -0.86
CA GLU A 112 -6.77 4.45 -1.90
C GLU A 112 -7.72 5.37 -2.68
N LEU A 113 -9.02 5.07 -2.70
CA LEU A 113 -10.06 5.85 -3.38
C LEU A 113 -10.87 6.76 -2.46
N GLY A 114 -10.52 6.85 -1.17
CA GLY A 114 -11.26 7.67 -0.19
C GLY A 114 -12.48 6.99 0.42
N GLU A 115 -12.71 5.69 0.15
CA GLU A 115 -13.94 4.98 0.52
C GLU A 115 -13.77 4.21 1.85
N ALA A 116 -13.56 4.96 2.94
CA ALA A 116 -13.23 4.40 4.27
C ALA A 116 -14.28 3.41 4.78
N GLU A 117 -15.56 3.76 4.69
CA GLU A 117 -16.66 2.92 5.17
C GLU A 117 -16.82 1.64 4.36
N LYS A 118 -16.51 1.69 3.06
CA LYS A 118 -16.52 0.50 2.22
C LYS A 118 -15.38 -0.44 2.61
N ALA A 119 -14.19 0.10 2.86
CA ALA A 119 -13.06 -0.67 3.36
C ALA A 119 -13.34 -1.30 4.74
N GLN A 120 -13.97 -0.57 5.65
CA GLN A 120 -14.30 -1.07 6.99
C GLN A 120 -15.24 -2.28 6.94
N ARG A 121 -16.31 -2.23 6.12
CA ARG A 121 -17.20 -3.39 5.91
C ARG A 121 -16.48 -4.62 5.36
N LEU A 122 -15.40 -4.44 4.60
CA LEU A 122 -14.59 -5.55 4.10
C LEU A 122 -13.67 -6.11 5.19
N LEU A 123 -13.07 -5.26 6.02
CA LEU A 123 -12.29 -5.70 7.16
C LEU A 123 -13.13 -6.42 8.21
N GLU A 124 -14.39 -6.02 8.39
CA GLU A 124 -15.35 -6.73 9.21
C GLU A 124 -15.54 -8.20 8.78
N LYS A 125 -15.43 -8.50 7.47
CA LYS A 125 -15.51 -9.87 6.96
C LYS A 125 -14.35 -10.74 7.46
N CYS A 126 -13.15 -10.16 7.62
CA CYS A 126 -11.96 -10.89 8.08
C CYS A 126 -12.12 -11.48 9.48
N PHE A 127 -12.94 -10.88 10.36
CA PHE A 127 -13.16 -11.43 11.70
C PHE A 127 -13.87 -12.79 11.69
N LYS A 128 -14.59 -13.13 10.62
CA LYS A 128 -15.21 -14.46 10.46
C LYS A 128 -14.18 -15.57 10.29
N ASN A 129 -12.95 -15.24 9.90
CA ASN A 129 -11.85 -16.19 9.79
C ASN A 129 -11.23 -16.53 11.16
N ILE A 130 -11.65 -15.87 12.25
CA ILE A 130 -11.11 -16.09 13.60
C ILE A 130 -11.91 -17.19 14.30
N GLN A 131 -11.25 -18.32 14.55
CA GLN A 131 -11.86 -19.51 15.14
C GLN A 131 -11.57 -19.61 16.63
N GLY A 132 -12.64 -19.77 17.42
CA GLY A 132 -12.54 -20.05 18.85
C GLY A 132 -12.02 -21.47 19.15
N PRO A 133 -11.60 -21.74 20.40
CA PRO A 133 -11.50 -20.81 21.52
C PRO A 133 -10.21 -19.97 21.51
N PHE A 134 -9.24 -20.31 20.68
CA PHE A 134 -7.90 -19.73 20.71
C PHE A 134 -7.68 -18.57 19.73
N GLN A 135 -8.74 -18.10 19.08
CA GLN A 135 -8.70 -17.04 18.07
C GLN A 135 -7.72 -17.34 16.91
N VAL A 136 -7.68 -18.60 16.49
CA VAL A 136 -6.84 -19.07 15.39
C VAL A 136 -7.46 -18.65 14.07
N TRP A 137 -6.66 -18.07 13.16
CA TRP A 137 -7.14 -17.72 11.83
C TRP A 137 -7.21 -18.96 10.93
N SER A 138 -8.33 -19.17 10.26
CA SER A 138 -8.52 -20.17 9.19
C SER A 138 -8.52 -19.51 7.82
N GLU A 139 -8.11 -20.27 6.80
CA GLU A 139 -8.14 -19.82 5.40
C GLU A 139 -9.55 -19.40 4.97
N SER A 140 -10.52 -20.27 5.22
CA SER A 140 -11.94 -20.06 4.92
C SER A 140 -12.69 -19.57 6.15
N SER A 141 -13.77 -18.81 5.94
CA SER A 141 -14.59 -18.25 7.03
C SER A 141 -15.42 -19.28 7.81
N ASP A 142 -15.60 -20.49 7.27
CA ASP A 142 -16.28 -21.61 7.93
C ASP A 142 -15.34 -22.49 8.78
N GLY A 143 -14.08 -22.07 8.95
CA GLY A 143 -13.06 -22.81 9.70
C GLY A 143 -12.32 -23.87 8.89
N SER A 144 -12.69 -24.09 7.63
CA SER A 144 -12.00 -25.04 6.74
C SER A 144 -10.71 -24.46 6.12
N GLY A 145 -9.99 -25.31 5.39
CA GLY A 145 -8.72 -24.96 4.75
C GLY A 145 -7.54 -24.96 5.71
N ALA A 146 -6.52 -24.15 5.43
CA ALA A 146 -5.36 -24.05 6.29
C ALA A 146 -5.72 -23.47 7.69
N VAL A 147 -5.26 -24.14 8.74
CA VAL A 147 -5.29 -23.65 10.13
C VAL A 147 -4.05 -22.80 10.40
N ASN A 148 -4.14 -21.83 11.33
CA ASN A 148 -3.08 -20.83 11.55
C ASN A 148 -2.68 -20.11 10.26
N PHE A 149 -3.68 -19.66 9.50
CA PHE A 149 -3.48 -19.07 8.19
C PHE A 149 -2.87 -17.66 8.29
N LEU A 150 -1.53 -17.62 8.40
CA LEU A 150 -0.74 -16.40 8.56
C LEU A 150 -0.96 -15.41 7.42
N THR A 151 -1.23 -15.89 6.20
CA THR A 151 -1.52 -15.03 5.05
C THR A 151 -2.77 -14.19 5.29
N GLY A 152 -3.80 -14.75 5.93
CA GLY A 152 -5.00 -14.01 6.34
C GLY A 152 -4.70 -12.92 7.35
N MET A 153 -3.95 -13.27 8.40
CA MET A 153 -3.50 -12.33 9.44
C MET A 153 -2.67 -11.19 8.83
N GLY A 154 -1.78 -11.53 7.90
CA GLY A 154 -0.94 -10.58 7.17
C GLY A 154 -1.75 -9.65 6.28
N GLY A 155 -2.78 -10.15 5.58
CA GLY A 155 -3.67 -9.32 4.77
C GLY A 155 -4.46 -8.31 5.61
N PHE A 156 -4.97 -8.74 6.78
CA PHE A 156 -5.63 -7.85 7.73
C PHE A 156 -4.67 -6.79 8.28
N LEU A 157 -3.48 -7.20 8.73
CA LEU A 157 -2.48 -6.27 9.27
C LEU A 157 -2.03 -5.25 8.21
N GLN A 158 -1.88 -5.67 6.94
CA GLN A 158 -1.56 -4.77 5.85
C GLN A 158 -2.65 -3.73 5.60
N ALA A 159 -3.93 -4.08 5.74
CA ALA A 159 -5.02 -3.12 5.61
C ALA A 159 -5.02 -2.08 6.74
N VAL A 160 -4.77 -2.51 7.98
CA VAL A 160 -4.63 -1.59 9.11
C VAL A 160 -3.39 -0.70 8.95
N LEU A 161 -2.24 -1.26 8.57
CA LEU A 161 -1.00 -0.52 8.48
C LEU A 161 -0.94 0.29 7.18
N PHE A 162 -0.95 -0.34 6.01
CA PHE A 162 -0.75 0.31 4.72
C PHE A 162 -2.03 0.86 4.10
N GLY A 163 -3.21 0.40 4.53
CA GLY A 163 -4.48 1.01 4.17
C GLY A 163 -4.71 2.29 4.95
N TYR A 164 -4.94 2.22 6.27
CA TYR A 164 -5.34 3.38 7.06
C TYR A 164 -4.30 4.50 7.15
N THR A 165 -3.00 4.18 7.13
CA THR A 165 -1.96 5.22 7.09
C THR A 165 -1.68 5.70 5.66
N GLY A 166 -2.04 4.90 4.66
CA GLY A 166 -1.62 5.08 3.28
C GLY A 166 -0.10 4.98 3.08
N PHE A 167 0.66 4.37 4.00
CA PHE A 167 2.12 4.29 3.88
C PHE A 167 2.55 3.60 2.58
N ARG A 168 3.41 4.27 1.82
CA ARG A 168 4.10 3.70 0.65
C ARG A 168 5.55 4.14 0.68
N VAL A 169 6.47 3.17 0.64
CA VAL A 169 7.89 3.47 0.44
C VAL A 169 8.10 3.77 -1.03
N GLN A 170 8.53 4.99 -1.33
CA GLN A 170 8.87 5.44 -2.67
C GLN A 170 10.38 5.74 -2.71
N LYS A 171 10.92 5.91 -3.92
CA LYS A 171 12.35 6.11 -4.16
C LYS A 171 12.97 7.18 -3.25
N GLU A 172 12.29 8.32 -3.08
CA GLU A 172 12.82 9.48 -2.35
C GLU A 172 12.09 9.79 -1.04
N CYS A 173 11.01 9.07 -0.71
CA CYS A 173 10.19 9.40 0.46
C CYS A 173 9.39 8.22 1.00
N LEU A 174 8.98 8.31 2.27
CA LEU A 174 7.87 7.53 2.82
C LEU A 174 6.59 8.34 2.63
N ALA A 175 5.82 8.04 1.60
CA ALA A 175 4.53 8.66 1.36
C ALA A 175 3.49 8.15 2.37
N PHE A 176 2.51 8.99 2.70
CA PHE A 176 1.37 8.67 3.55
C PHE A 176 0.11 9.35 3.02
N SER A 177 -1.05 8.72 3.25
CA SER A 177 -2.37 9.23 2.87
C SER A 177 -3.41 8.71 3.85
N PRO A 178 -3.40 9.23 5.09
CA PRO A 178 -4.16 8.68 6.20
C PRO A 178 -5.66 8.81 5.99
N LEU A 179 -6.37 7.70 6.19
CA LEU A 179 -7.82 7.63 6.10
C LEU A 179 -8.32 6.63 7.15
N LEU A 180 -9.21 7.11 8.02
CA LEU A 180 -9.81 6.33 9.09
C LEU A 180 -11.33 6.28 8.84
N PRO A 181 -11.98 5.11 9.03
CA PRO A 181 -13.43 5.02 9.11
C PRO A 181 -13.97 5.73 10.36
N ASP A 182 -15.27 6.01 10.36
CA ASP A 182 -15.92 6.84 11.40
C ASP A 182 -15.88 6.21 12.80
N ASP A 183 -15.80 4.88 12.88
CA ASP A 183 -15.73 4.09 14.10
C ASP A 183 -14.31 4.01 14.71
N ILE A 184 -13.29 4.56 14.02
CA ILE A 184 -11.92 4.66 14.52
C ILE A 184 -11.58 6.11 14.87
N CYS A 185 -11.60 6.43 16.16
CA CYS A 185 -11.25 7.76 16.66
C CYS A 185 -9.74 8.07 16.60
N GLU A 186 -8.91 7.05 16.82
CA GLU A 186 -7.45 7.20 16.92
C GLU A 186 -6.74 5.91 16.48
N LEU A 187 -5.67 6.05 15.71
CA LEU A 187 -4.75 4.97 15.37
C LEU A 187 -3.32 5.37 15.74
N CYS A 188 -2.69 4.60 16.63
CA CYS A 188 -1.29 4.80 17.02
C CYS A 188 -0.40 3.72 16.39
N VAL A 189 0.52 4.12 15.52
CA VAL A 189 1.53 3.24 14.92
C VAL A 189 2.89 3.59 15.51
N ARG A 190 3.46 2.66 16.26
CA ARG A 190 4.72 2.88 16.96
C ARG A 190 5.89 2.22 16.24
N GLY A 191 7.02 2.91 16.22
CA GLY A 191 8.28 2.34 15.77
C GLY A 191 8.42 2.19 14.25
N VAL A 192 7.78 3.07 13.47
CA VAL A 192 7.98 3.14 12.01
C VAL A 192 9.43 3.50 11.72
N ASN A 193 10.18 2.57 11.12
CA ASN A 193 11.57 2.79 10.79
C ASN A 193 11.71 3.28 9.34
N TYR A 194 12.39 4.41 9.15
CA TYR A 194 12.67 4.96 7.82
C TYR A 194 14.03 5.66 7.84
N LEU A 195 14.92 5.32 6.90
CA LEU A 195 16.26 5.92 6.77
C LEU A 195 17.08 5.97 8.07
N GLY A 196 17.00 4.91 8.87
CA GLY A 196 17.71 4.83 10.15
C GLY A 196 17.08 5.64 11.29
N SER A 197 15.97 6.34 11.04
CA SER A 197 15.14 7.03 12.04
C SER A 197 13.98 6.15 12.48
N GLN A 198 13.50 6.34 13.71
CA GLN A 198 12.31 5.64 14.23
C GLN A 198 11.25 6.67 14.63
N MET A 199 10.03 6.51 14.13
CA MET A 199 8.94 7.46 14.33
C MET A 199 7.72 6.77 14.94
N ASP A 200 7.03 7.49 15.82
CA ASP A 200 5.68 7.15 16.27
C ASP A 200 4.69 8.06 15.55
N TRP A 201 3.57 7.47 15.13
CA TRP A 201 2.50 8.14 14.41
C TRP A 201 1.21 8.03 15.19
N LEU A 202 0.48 9.14 15.24
CA LEU A 202 -0.83 9.23 15.86
C LEU A 202 -1.78 9.86 14.87
N LEU A 203 -2.69 9.07 14.34
CA LEU A 203 -3.70 9.50 13.37
C LEU A 203 -5.02 9.68 14.12
N ARG A 204 -5.63 10.85 13.99
CA ARG A 204 -6.96 11.18 14.51
C ARG A 204 -7.84 11.65 13.37
N ARG A 205 -9.11 11.94 13.68
CA ARG A 205 -10.10 12.39 12.68
C ARG A 205 -9.65 13.62 11.89
N ASP A 206 -9.05 14.61 12.56
CA ASP A 206 -8.73 15.91 11.94
C ASP A 206 -7.24 16.22 11.86
N GLU A 207 -6.39 15.42 12.53
CA GLU A 207 -4.96 15.69 12.65
C GLU A 207 -4.11 14.42 12.61
N VAL A 208 -2.85 14.61 12.26
CA VAL A 208 -1.79 13.60 12.34
C VAL A 208 -0.66 14.19 13.17
N CYS A 209 -0.15 13.41 14.12
CA CYS A 209 1.03 13.75 14.89
C CYS A 209 2.14 12.72 14.65
N ILE A 210 3.35 13.22 14.38
CA ILE A 210 4.56 12.41 14.19
C ILE A 210 5.56 12.79 15.27
N ILE A 211 6.12 11.79 15.93
CA ILE A 211 7.20 11.96 16.91
C ILE A 211 8.41 11.18 16.41
N LEU A 212 9.48 11.90 16.06
CA LEU A 212 10.78 11.28 15.81
C LEU A 212 11.40 10.91 17.16
N ARG A 213 11.66 9.62 17.40
CA ARG A 213 12.23 9.15 18.67
C ARG A 213 13.68 9.58 18.83
N GLU A 214 14.05 9.91 20.06
CA GLU A 214 15.46 10.04 20.45
C GLU A 214 16.14 8.67 20.34
N LYS A 215 17.32 8.63 19.72
CA LYS A 215 18.15 7.42 19.68
C LYS A 215 19.38 7.61 20.56
N PRO A 216 19.63 6.71 21.53
CA PRO A 216 20.92 6.63 22.19
C PRO A 216 21.94 5.98 21.22
N GLY A 217 22.93 6.74 20.74
CA GLY A 217 24.01 6.20 19.91
C GLY A 217 24.73 7.23 19.02
N ASN A 218 25.91 6.85 18.52
CA ASN A 218 26.79 7.70 17.69
C ASN A 218 26.40 7.78 16.20
N THR A 219 25.37 7.07 15.74
CA THR A 219 24.90 7.16 14.36
C THR A 219 24.02 8.39 14.18
N LYS A 220 24.49 9.37 13.42
CA LYS A 220 23.69 10.54 13.03
C LYS A 220 22.60 10.10 12.04
N PRO A 221 21.32 10.07 12.41
CA PRO A 221 20.26 9.74 11.46
C PRO A 221 20.17 10.81 10.37
N HIS A 222 19.57 10.46 9.23
CA HIS A 222 19.22 11.45 8.23
C HIS A 222 18.27 12.50 8.84
N GLN A 223 18.49 13.77 8.52
CA GLN A 223 17.53 14.82 8.85
C GLN A 223 16.28 14.63 7.99
N LEU A 224 15.13 14.49 8.64
CA LEU A 224 13.86 14.23 7.99
C LEU A 224 12.96 15.46 8.10
N GLN A 225 12.08 15.61 7.11
CA GLN A 225 10.99 16.57 7.13
C GLN A 225 9.71 15.90 6.64
N VAL A 226 8.57 16.40 7.10
CA VAL A 226 7.27 16.13 6.53
C VAL A 226 7.00 17.16 5.44
N VAL A 227 6.51 16.72 4.29
CA VAL A 227 6.03 17.59 3.21
C VAL A 227 4.54 17.31 3.00
N LEU A 228 3.70 18.30 3.26
CA LEU A 228 2.25 18.19 3.10
C LEU A 228 1.85 18.36 1.63
N LYS A 229 1.01 17.47 1.10
CA LYS A 229 0.71 17.43 -0.33
C LYS A 229 -0.13 18.63 -0.79
N SER A 230 -1.09 19.09 0.01
CA SER A 230 -2.04 20.13 -0.40
C SER A 230 -1.42 21.52 -0.32
N SER A 231 -0.65 21.78 0.73
CA SER A 231 -0.05 23.09 1.00
C SER A 231 1.40 23.22 0.54
N GLY A 232 2.11 22.10 0.33
CA GLY A 232 3.55 22.08 0.08
C GLY A 232 4.40 22.47 1.29
N VAL A 233 3.77 22.66 2.47
CA VAL A 233 4.46 23.03 3.70
C VAL A 233 5.45 21.93 4.09
N LYS A 234 6.68 22.36 4.41
CA LYS A 234 7.78 21.50 4.85
C LYS A 234 8.01 21.72 6.34
N ILE A 235 7.90 20.66 7.13
CA ILE A 235 8.05 20.71 8.59
C ILE A 235 9.20 19.78 8.99
N PRO A 236 10.33 20.31 9.50
CA PRO A 236 11.42 19.49 10.01
C PRO A 236 10.97 18.58 11.16
N LEU A 237 11.42 17.33 11.17
CA LEU A 237 11.20 16.40 12.27
C LEU A 237 12.41 16.43 13.22
N MET A 238 12.24 17.09 14.36
CA MET A 238 13.26 17.16 15.41
C MET A 238 13.06 16.02 16.42
N PRO A 239 14.12 15.31 16.85
CA PRO A 239 13.99 14.25 17.84
C PRO A 239 13.32 14.73 19.13
N GLY A 240 12.38 13.92 19.65
CA GLY A 240 11.63 14.20 20.87
C GLY A 240 10.54 15.27 20.72
N GLN A 241 10.49 16.01 19.61
CA GLN A 241 9.51 17.07 19.39
C GLN A 241 8.33 16.54 18.54
N PRO A 242 7.09 16.59 19.05
CA PRO A 242 5.92 16.21 18.26
C PRO A 242 5.64 17.25 17.18
N VAL A 243 5.38 16.78 15.96
CA VAL A 243 4.92 17.59 14.84
C VAL A 243 3.49 17.19 14.52
N THR A 244 2.55 18.12 14.73
CA THR A 244 1.12 17.92 14.47
C THR A 244 0.65 18.80 13.31
N PHE A 245 -0.13 18.24 12.41
CA PHE A 245 -0.66 18.92 11.23
C PHE A 245 -2.06 18.37 10.86
N PRO A 246 -2.86 19.11 10.07
CA PRO A 246 -4.16 18.61 9.61
C PRO A 246 -4.06 17.26 8.90
N ARG A 247 -5.07 16.40 9.04
CA ARG A 247 -5.07 15.09 8.35
C ARG A 247 -5.17 15.30 6.84
N GLU A 248 -4.04 15.18 6.15
CA GLU A 248 -3.93 15.22 4.70
C GLU A 248 -2.81 14.28 4.21
N PRO A 249 -2.79 13.93 2.91
CA PRO A 249 -1.67 13.19 2.32
C PRO A 249 -0.37 14.00 2.36
N GLY A 250 0.76 13.29 2.39
CA GLY A 250 2.08 13.90 2.37
C GLY A 250 3.18 12.87 2.24
N CYS A 251 4.41 13.28 2.50
CA CYS A 251 5.53 12.36 2.59
C CYS A 251 6.56 12.77 3.63
N VAL A 252 7.27 11.79 4.19
CA VAL A 252 8.49 12.02 4.96
C VAL A 252 9.66 11.85 4.03
N SER A 253 10.46 12.90 3.85
CA SER A 253 11.64 12.90 2.97
C SER A 253 12.89 13.30 3.75
N LYS A 254 14.06 13.10 3.14
CA LYS A 254 15.30 13.76 3.59
C LYS A 254 15.15 15.28 3.40
N ILE A 255 15.84 16.04 4.25
CA ILE A 255 16.11 17.46 3.99
C ILE A 255 17.31 17.51 3.04
N ASP A 256 17.12 18.03 1.82
CA ASP A 256 18.23 18.23 0.88
C ASP A 256 19.24 19.23 1.45
N SER A 257 20.50 18.81 1.55
CA SER A 257 21.59 19.64 2.10
C SER A 257 22.13 20.69 1.13
N SER A 258 21.31 21.18 0.17
CA SER A 258 21.74 22.19 -0.82
C SER A 258 21.57 23.64 -0.34
N SER A 259 21.32 23.90 0.94
CA SER A 259 21.23 25.26 1.48
C SER A 259 21.69 25.35 2.94
N PHE A 260 23.00 25.24 3.16
CA PHE A 260 23.63 25.99 4.26
C PHE A 260 24.36 27.19 3.63
N CYS A 261 23.61 28.25 3.34
CA CYS A 261 24.22 29.58 3.32
C CYS A 261 24.57 29.91 4.78
N TRP A 262 25.83 29.73 5.15
CA TRP A 262 26.41 30.48 6.26
C TRP A 262 27.09 31.71 5.67
N PRO A 263 26.64 32.94 5.98
CA PRO A 263 27.44 34.12 5.71
C PRO A 263 28.56 34.20 6.74
N LEU A 264 29.80 34.20 6.28
CA LEU A 264 30.92 34.97 6.86
C LEU A 264 31.83 35.40 5.71
#